data_AF-X8GWH1-F1
#
_entry.id   AF-X8GWH1-F1
#
_cell.length_a   1.000
_cell.length_b   1.000
_cell.length_c   1.000
_cell.angle_alpha   90.00
_cell.angle_beta   90.00
_cell.angle_gamma   90.00
#
_symmetry.space_group_name_H-M   'P 1'
#
loop_
_entity.id
_entity.type
_entity.pdbx_description
1 polymer ?
#
loop_
_entity_poly.entity_id
_entity_poly.type
_entity_poly.pdbx_seq_one_letter_code
_entity_poly.pdbx_strand_id
1 'polypeptide(L)'
;MAAILTSSGQAANFYAIFNIADAGDHVIASSAIYGGTYNLIANTMKNMGIEAAFVDPDISEEELESKFRPNTRMVFGEVISNPSLQILDFEKFAKAAHKHGLPILSK
;
A
#
# COMPACT_ATOMS: atom_id res chain seq x y z
N MET A 1 -15.14 7.26 16.81
CA MET A 1 -13.83 6.89 16.23
C MET A 1 -13.07 6.09 17.28
N ALA A 2 -12.48 4.96 16.88
CA ALA A 2 -11.57 4.17 17.72
C ALA A 2 -10.18 4.20 17.07
N ALA A 3 -9.13 4.21 17.88
CA ALA A 3 -7.73 4.17 17.43
C ALA A 3 -6.97 3.15 18.26
N ILE A 4 -5.98 2.48 17.66
CA ILE A 4 -5.15 1.47 18.31
C ILE A 4 -3.72 2.01 18.39
N LEU A 5 -3.15 2.01 19.61
CA LEU A 5 -1.73 2.27 19.82
C LEU A 5 -0.96 0.96 19.68
N THR A 6 0.14 1.00 18.93
CA THR A 6 1.02 -0.14 18.72
C THR A 6 2.42 0.16 19.24
N SER A 7 3.27 -0.86 19.34
CA SER A 7 4.63 -0.72 19.86
C SER A 7 5.54 0.13 18.96
N SER A 8 5.20 0.32 17.68
CA SER A 8 5.97 1.12 16.72
C SER A 8 5.17 1.43 15.45
N GLY A 9 5.62 2.39 14.65
CA GLY A 9 5.01 2.67 13.34
C GLY A 9 5.03 1.47 12.38
N GLN A 10 6.02 0.57 12.48
CA GLN A 10 6.02 -0.65 11.68
C GLN A 10 4.99 -1.67 12.13
N ALA A 11 4.76 -1.78 13.45
CA ALA A 11 3.67 -2.61 13.96
C ALA A 11 2.31 -2.07 13.47
N ALA A 12 2.13 -0.74 13.44
CA ALA A 12 0.93 -0.12 12.87
C ALA A 12 0.74 -0.47 11.38
N ASN A 13 1.78 -0.32 10.55
CA ASN A 13 1.73 -0.68 9.13
C ASN A 13 1.39 -2.16 8.94
N PHE A 14 2.04 -3.03 9.73
CA PHE A 14 1.82 -4.46 9.68
C PHE A 14 0.37 -4.81 9.98
N TYR A 15 -0.17 -4.36 11.12
CA TYR A 15 -1.54 -4.64 11.49
C TYR A 15 -2.55 -4.04 10.52
N ALA A 16 -2.28 -2.85 9.98
CA ALA A 16 -3.23 -2.21 9.07
C ALA A 16 -3.35 -2.96 7.74
N ILE A 17 -2.24 -3.49 7.20
CA ILE A 17 -2.26 -4.31 5.98
C ILE A 17 -2.86 -5.69 6.29
N PHE A 18 -2.41 -6.33 7.35
CA PHE A 18 -2.81 -7.70 7.70
C PHE A 18 -4.28 -7.81 8.12
N ASN A 19 -4.89 -6.75 8.61
CA ASN A 19 -6.33 -6.72 8.89
C ASN A 19 -7.21 -6.65 7.62
N ILE A 20 -6.63 -6.38 6.45
CA ILE A 20 -7.35 -6.18 5.19
C ILE A 20 -7.02 -7.28 4.16
N ALA A 21 -5.79 -7.80 4.18
CA ALA A 21 -5.31 -8.79 3.22
C ALA A 21 -4.85 -10.06 3.92
N ASP A 22 -5.28 -11.20 3.40
CA ASP A 22 -4.93 -12.55 3.86
C ASP A 22 -4.01 -13.26 2.86
N ALA A 23 -3.55 -14.47 3.22
CA ALA A 23 -2.76 -15.29 2.31
C ALA A 23 -3.53 -15.58 0.99
N GLY A 24 -2.89 -15.29 -0.14
CA GLY A 24 -3.49 -15.37 -1.47
C GLY A 24 -4.04 -14.05 -1.98
N ASP A 25 -4.06 -12.99 -1.17
CA ASP A 25 -4.43 -11.65 -1.60
C ASP A 25 -3.24 -10.86 -2.19
N HIS A 26 -3.58 -9.76 -2.84
CA HIS A 26 -2.65 -8.85 -3.49
C HIS A 26 -2.84 -7.40 -2.99
N VAL A 27 -1.76 -6.65 -2.87
CA VAL A 27 -1.78 -5.22 -2.55
C VAL A 27 -0.99 -4.41 -3.58
N ILE A 28 -1.38 -3.18 -3.82
CA ILE A 28 -0.60 -2.25 -4.64
C ILE A 28 0.07 -1.26 -3.70
N ALA A 29 1.38 -1.05 -3.83
CA ALA A 29 2.13 -0.12 -2.98
C ALA A 29 2.93 0.85 -3.83
N SER A 30 3.02 2.12 -3.44
CA SER A 30 4.01 3.04 -4.01
C SER A 30 5.42 2.51 -3.72
N SER A 31 6.31 2.57 -4.71
CA SER A 31 7.73 2.27 -4.56
C SER A 31 8.45 3.37 -3.74
N ALA A 32 7.90 4.58 -3.73
CA ALA A 32 8.41 5.73 -2.99
C ALA A 32 7.84 5.75 -1.56
N ILE A 33 8.22 4.76 -0.75
CA ILE A 33 7.88 4.67 0.67
C ILE A 33 9.13 4.40 1.50
N TYR A 34 9.07 4.68 2.80
CA TYR A 34 10.17 4.41 3.72
C TYR A 34 10.71 2.97 3.53
N GLY A 35 12.03 2.83 3.41
CA GLY A 35 12.67 1.56 3.05
C GLY A 35 12.32 0.39 3.98
N GLY A 36 12.10 0.65 5.26
CA GLY A 36 11.61 -0.39 6.18
C GLY A 36 10.19 -0.86 5.84
N THR A 37 9.30 0.05 5.42
CA THR A 37 7.93 -0.28 5.01
C THR A 37 7.94 -1.05 3.70
N TYR A 38 8.78 -0.62 2.75
CA TYR A 38 9.02 -1.37 1.52
C TYR A 38 9.46 -2.81 1.84
N ASN A 39 10.45 -2.96 2.72
CA ASN A 39 10.95 -4.28 3.12
C ASN A 39 9.87 -5.15 3.81
N LEU A 40 9.05 -4.55 4.67
CA LEU A 40 7.91 -5.23 5.30
C LEU A 40 6.96 -5.80 4.24
N ILE A 41 6.56 -4.99 3.26
CA ILE A 41 5.62 -5.39 2.21
C ILE A 41 6.27 -6.40 1.24
N ALA A 42 7.51 -6.16 0.81
CA ALA A 42 8.19 -6.97 -0.19
C ALA A 42 8.57 -8.37 0.33
N ASN A 43 8.92 -8.49 1.61
CA ASN A 43 9.48 -9.71 2.19
C ASN A 43 8.59 -10.32 3.26
N THR A 44 8.25 -9.57 4.31
CA THR A 44 7.47 -10.12 5.44
C THR A 44 6.06 -10.51 4.99
N MET A 45 5.35 -9.62 4.30
CA MET A 45 3.99 -9.90 3.82
C MET A 45 3.99 -11.02 2.77
N LYS A 46 4.99 -11.04 1.88
CA LYS A 46 5.18 -12.13 0.92
C LYS A 46 5.34 -13.49 1.59
N ASN A 47 6.13 -13.57 2.67
CA ASN A 47 6.29 -14.81 3.44
C ASN A 47 4.99 -15.26 4.12
N MET A 48 4.06 -14.33 4.35
CA MET A 48 2.72 -14.60 4.88
C MET A 48 1.69 -14.87 3.77
N GLY A 49 2.11 -14.93 2.51
CA GLY A 49 1.26 -15.23 1.36
C GLY A 49 0.55 -14.03 0.75
N ILE A 50 0.86 -12.80 1.17
CA ILE A 50 0.30 -11.57 0.60
C ILE A 50 1.27 -11.04 -0.46
N GLU A 51 0.84 -10.97 -1.72
CA GLU A 51 1.66 -10.43 -2.80
C GLU A 51 1.53 -8.91 -2.89
N ALA A 52 2.57 -8.25 -3.41
CA ALA A 52 2.54 -6.81 -3.64
C ALA A 52 3.04 -6.44 -5.05
N ALA A 53 2.35 -5.52 -5.70
CA ALA A 53 2.85 -4.80 -6.86
C ALA A 53 3.34 -3.42 -6.42
N PHE A 54 4.64 -3.16 -6.63
CA PHE A 54 5.21 -1.83 -6.40
C PHE A 54 5.07 -0.98 -7.66
N VAL A 55 4.53 0.24 -7.51
CA VAL A 55 4.30 1.19 -8.60
C VAL A 55 4.99 2.50 -8.33
N ASP A 56 5.45 3.15 -9.40
CA ASP A 56 6.01 4.50 -9.30
C ASP A 56 4.90 5.49 -8.87
N PRO A 57 5.18 6.48 -8.00
CA PRO A 57 4.20 7.53 -7.68
C PRO A 57 3.71 8.30 -8.92
N ASP A 58 4.54 8.45 -9.95
CA ASP A 58 4.24 9.16 -11.20
C ASP A 58 3.63 8.24 -12.28
N ILE A 59 3.33 6.98 -11.96
CA ILE A 59 2.71 6.00 -12.87
C ILE A 59 1.49 6.58 -13.59
N SER A 60 1.26 6.27 -14.87
CA SER A 60 0.02 6.74 -15.52
C SER A 60 -1.23 6.09 -14.90
N GLU A 61 -2.41 6.73 -15.03
CA GLU A 61 -3.68 6.12 -14.55
C GLU A 61 -3.96 4.78 -15.22
N GLU A 62 -3.64 4.66 -16.51
CA GLU A 62 -3.83 3.45 -17.31
C GLU A 62 -2.93 2.31 -16.81
N GLU A 63 -1.66 2.61 -16.54
CA GLU A 63 -0.73 1.62 -15.98
C GLU A 63 -1.10 1.26 -14.54
N LEU A 64 -1.58 2.21 -13.74
CA LEU A 64 -2.06 1.94 -12.39
C LEU A 64 -3.26 0.99 -12.41
N GLU A 65 -4.23 1.23 -13.30
CA GLU A 65 -5.39 0.36 -13.49
C GLU A 65 -4.98 -1.07 -13.86
N SER A 66 -3.94 -1.23 -14.68
CA SER A 66 -3.42 -2.54 -15.08
C SER A 66 -2.84 -3.38 -13.91
N LYS A 67 -2.53 -2.75 -12.77
CA LYS A 67 -1.99 -3.45 -11.60
C LYS A 67 -3.06 -4.04 -10.69
N PHE A 68 -4.32 -3.65 -10.87
CA PHE A 68 -5.42 -4.26 -10.11
C PHE A 68 -5.66 -5.68 -10.59
N ARG A 69 -5.82 -6.59 -9.63
CA ARG A 69 -6.11 -8.01 -9.82
C ARG A 69 -7.44 -8.33 -9.12
N PRO A 70 -8.12 -9.43 -9.46
CA PRO A 70 -9.36 -9.83 -8.78
C PRO A 70 -9.20 -10.04 -7.26
N ASN A 71 -7.98 -10.34 -6.81
CA ASN A 71 -7.62 -10.50 -5.40
C ASN A 71 -6.89 -9.27 -4.82
N THR A 72 -6.89 -8.11 -5.50
CA THR A 72 -6.35 -6.89 -4.90
C THR A 72 -7.26 -6.45 -3.75
N ARG A 73 -6.67 -6.16 -2.58
CA ARG A 73 -7.42 -5.76 -1.38
C ARG A 73 -7.21 -4.32 -0.95
N MET A 74 -6.09 -3.71 -1.31
CA MET A 74 -5.82 -2.32 -0.94
C MET A 74 -4.72 -1.67 -1.76
N VAL A 75 -4.65 -0.35 -1.66
CA VAL A 75 -3.55 0.49 -2.14
C VAL A 75 -2.82 1.10 -0.94
N PHE A 76 -1.49 1.12 -0.96
CA PHE A 76 -0.61 1.68 0.07
C PHE A 76 0.29 2.78 -0.50
N GLY A 77 0.45 3.90 0.20
CA GLY A 77 1.43 4.91 -0.18
C GLY A 77 1.75 5.91 0.93
N GLU A 78 2.88 6.61 0.84
CA GLU A 78 3.24 7.70 1.76
C GLU A 78 2.98 9.04 1.06
N VAL A 79 2.29 9.99 1.73
CA VAL A 79 1.96 11.30 1.12
C VAL A 79 3.24 12.07 0.77
N ILE A 80 4.24 11.98 1.64
CA ILE A 80 5.59 12.52 1.44
C ILE A 80 6.57 11.40 1.75
N SER A 81 7.29 10.93 0.73
CA SER A 81 8.23 9.82 0.90
C SER A 81 9.51 10.25 1.60
N ASN A 82 10.09 9.33 2.38
CA ASN A 82 11.39 9.53 3.03
C ASN A 82 12.38 8.45 2.55
N PRO A 83 13.58 8.83 2.02
CA PRO A 83 14.21 10.15 1.97
C PRO A 83 13.97 10.95 0.68
N SER A 84 13.25 10.39 -0.30
CA SER A 84 13.16 10.95 -1.66
C SER A 84 12.30 12.22 -1.77
N LEU A 85 11.51 12.55 -0.75
CA LEU A 85 10.60 13.72 -0.70
C LEU A 85 9.64 13.80 -1.90
N GLN A 86 9.31 12.65 -2.50
CA GLN A 86 8.32 12.58 -3.57
C GLN A 86 6.93 12.66 -2.96
N ILE A 87 6.07 13.43 -3.63
CA ILE A 87 4.68 13.62 -3.24
C ILE A 87 3.84 12.60 -4.00
N LEU A 88 3.11 11.76 -3.28
CA LEU A 88 2.12 10.89 -3.89
C LEU A 88 0.92 11.73 -4.33
N ASP A 89 0.47 11.58 -5.58
CA ASP A 89 -0.85 12.05 -6.00
C ASP A 89 -1.93 11.23 -5.31
N PHE A 90 -2.23 11.57 -4.06
CA PHE A 90 -3.15 10.83 -3.23
C PHE A 90 -4.55 10.79 -3.84
N GLU A 91 -4.98 11.85 -4.53
CA GLU A 91 -6.28 11.86 -5.19
C GLU A 91 -6.36 10.84 -6.30
N LYS A 92 -5.34 10.75 -7.16
CA LYS A 92 -5.29 9.77 -8.24
C LYS A 92 -5.34 8.35 -7.71
N PHE A 93 -4.51 8.03 -6.71
CA PHE A 93 -4.48 6.69 -6.12
C PHE A 93 -5.77 6.36 -5.35
N ALA A 94 -6.36 7.34 -4.64
CA ALA A 94 -7.63 7.15 -3.94
C ALA A 94 -8.79 6.94 -4.92
N LYS A 95 -8.87 7.72 -6.01
CA LYS A 95 -9.87 7.55 -7.06
C LYS A 95 -9.74 6.16 -7.71
N ALA A 96 -8.52 5.72 -8.02
CA ALA A 96 -8.28 4.39 -8.55
C ALA A 96 -8.73 3.30 -7.57
N ALA A 97 -8.31 3.37 -6.30
CA ALA A 97 -8.71 2.38 -5.29
C ALA A 97 -10.24 2.32 -5.11
N HIS A 98 -10.90 3.47 -4.97
CA HIS A 98 -12.34 3.55 -4.77
C HIS A 98 -13.14 3.09 -5.99
N LYS A 99 -12.61 3.24 -7.22
CA LYS A 99 -13.23 2.70 -8.44
C LYS A 99 -13.36 1.17 -8.38
N HIS A 100 -12.44 0.50 -7.70
CA HIS A 100 -12.47 -0.94 -7.44
C HIS A 100 -13.14 -1.32 -6.11
N GLY A 101 -13.70 -0.34 -5.39
CA GLY A 101 -14.29 -0.56 -4.06
C GLY A 101 -13.27 -0.89 -2.97
N LEU A 102 -11.99 -0.56 -3.20
CA LEU A 102 -10.88 -0.89 -2.30
C LEU A 102 -10.46 0.33 -1.47
N PRO A 103 -9.99 0.12 -0.23
CA PRO A 103 -9.41 1.19 0.58
C PRO A 103 -8.02 1.61 0.06
N ILE A 104 -7.68 2.86 0.33
CA ILE A 104 -6.31 3.36 0.31
C ILE A 104 -5.82 3.59 1.73
N LEU A 105 -4.62 3.11 2.04
CA LEU A 105 -3.93 3.38 3.30
C LEU A 105 -2.74 4.29 3.04
N SER A 106 -2.61 5.33 3.85
CA SER A 106 -1.48 6.24 3.78
C SER A 106 -0.83 6.50 5.13
N LYS A 107 0.49 6.67 5.07
CA LYS A 107 1.36 7.01 6.19
C LYS A 107 2.06 8.35 5.94
#